data_AF-A0A448ZH01-F1
#
_entry.id   AF-A0A448ZH01-F1
#
_cell.length_a   1.000
_cell.length_b   1.000
_cell.length_c   1.000
_cell.angle_alpha   90.00
_cell.angle_beta   90.00
_cell.angle_gamma   90.00
#
_symmetry.space_group_name_H-M   'P 1'
#
loop_
_entity.id
_entity.type
_entity.pdbx_description
1 polymer ?
#
loop_
_entity_poly.entity_id
_entity_poly.type
_entity_poly.pdbx_seq_one_letter_code
_entity_poly.pdbx_strand_id
1 'polypeptide(L)'
;MMKIISFLLLLVGASAFAPAGSFTGSPVCLSERASAPSTQLSMISHRKGFKKLGKPADQRKALLRALTTETIRHGRIKTTLVRARAVRKHVDHMIELGKRGDLHARRQAMGWMYDKQLVHSLFEAAPDRYADRNGGYCRVLRTVARQGDNAKMAIIELV
;
A
#
# COMPACT_ATOMS: atom_id res chain seq x y z
N MET A 1 43.90 52.61 11.29
CA MET A 1 42.82 52.53 10.26
C MET A 1 41.59 51.97 10.97
N MET A 2 40.81 52.78 11.70
CA MET A 2 39.64 53.57 11.22
C MET A 2 38.64 52.64 10.50
N LYS A 3 37.40 52.35 10.95
CA LYS A 3 36.31 53.13 11.59
C LYS A 3 35.44 52.15 12.43
N ILE A 4 34.90 52.43 13.62
CA ILE A 4 34.08 53.57 14.11
C ILE A 4 32.62 53.50 13.57
N ILE A 5 31.66 53.45 14.51
CA ILE A 5 30.23 53.92 14.48
C ILE A 5 29.23 52.98 13.77
N SER A 6 28.35 52.29 14.51
CA SER A 6 27.13 52.77 15.21
C SER A 6 26.00 53.12 14.25
N PHE A 7 24.89 52.37 14.30
CA PHE A 7 23.55 52.85 13.95
C PHE A 7 22.53 51.76 14.37
N LEU A 8 21.76 52.00 15.44
CA LEU A 8 20.35 52.43 15.38
C LEU A 8 19.40 51.21 15.44
N LEU A 9 18.86 50.81 16.59
CA LEU A 9 17.77 51.39 17.39
C LEU A 9 16.48 51.69 16.60
N LEU A 10 15.55 50.73 16.60
CA LEU A 10 14.10 50.93 16.36
C LEU A 10 13.43 49.71 17.03
N LEU A 11 12.81 49.77 18.22
CA LEU A 11 11.79 50.68 18.78
C LEU A 11 10.44 50.57 18.07
N VAL A 12 9.71 49.47 18.36
CA VAL A 12 8.23 49.35 18.31
C VAL A 12 7.86 48.34 19.42
N GLY A 13 7.42 48.77 20.60
CA GLY A 13 6.02 49.08 20.93
C GLY A 13 5.40 47.83 21.62
N ALA A 14 5.38 47.67 22.94
CA ALA A 14 4.60 48.37 23.96
C ALA A 14 3.07 48.35 23.72
N SER A 15 2.40 47.48 24.50
CA SER A 15 1.11 47.67 25.18
C SER A 15 -0.18 48.02 24.40
N ALA A 16 -1.13 47.08 24.43
CA ALA A 16 -2.56 47.28 24.76
C ALA A 16 -3.22 45.89 24.69
N PHE A 17 -3.58 45.17 25.76
CA PHE A 17 -4.56 45.46 26.81
C PHE A 17 -5.82 46.17 26.28
N ALA A 18 -6.78 45.38 25.81
CA ALA A 18 -8.15 45.79 25.56
C ALA A 18 -9.09 45.09 26.56
N PRO A 19 -10.03 45.81 27.19
CA PRO A 19 -10.82 45.34 28.31
C PRO A 19 -12.10 44.60 27.89
N ALA A 20 -12.65 43.92 28.90
CA ALA A 20 -13.93 43.23 28.97
C ALA A 20 -15.07 43.93 28.22
N GLY A 21 -15.62 43.23 27.22
CA GLY A 21 -16.95 43.47 26.69
C GLY A 21 -17.99 42.86 27.63
N SER A 22 -18.90 43.71 28.07
CA SER A 22 -19.97 43.46 29.03
C SER A 22 -20.96 42.37 28.60
N PHE A 23 -21.21 41.49 29.56
CA PHE A 23 -22.31 40.55 29.66
C PHE A 23 -23.66 41.29 29.64
N THR A 24 -24.39 41.28 28.53
CA THR A 24 -25.84 41.54 28.48
C THR A 24 -26.49 40.67 27.42
N GLY A 25 -27.21 39.63 27.85
CA GLY A 25 -27.98 38.77 26.95
C GLY A 25 -28.30 37.38 27.51
N SER A 26 -29.00 37.32 28.64
CA SER A 26 -29.81 36.15 29.01
C SER A 26 -31.11 36.16 28.18
N PRO A 27 -31.97 35.13 28.23
CA PRO A 27 -31.72 33.76 27.83
C PRO A 27 -32.84 33.25 26.87
N VAL A 28 -32.62 32.10 26.26
CA VAL A 28 -33.63 31.18 25.68
C VAL A 28 -34.66 31.77 24.70
N CYS A 29 -34.38 31.64 23.40
CA CYS A 29 -35.41 31.24 22.44
C CYS A 29 -34.92 29.96 21.76
N LEU A 30 -35.17 28.84 22.43
CA LEU A 30 -35.08 27.50 21.86
C LEU A 30 -36.16 27.39 20.77
N SER A 31 -35.89 27.92 19.58
CA SER A 31 -36.57 27.47 18.37
C SER A 31 -35.65 26.44 17.73
N GLU A 32 -35.94 25.18 18.03
CA GLU A 32 -35.42 24.02 17.33
C GLU A 32 -35.76 24.15 15.84
N ARG A 33 -34.89 24.82 15.09
CA ARG A 33 -34.75 24.50 13.67
C ARG A 33 -34.00 23.19 13.63
N ALA A 34 -34.77 22.12 13.53
CA ALA A 34 -34.31 20.78 13.22
C ALA A 34 -33.18 20.84 12.19
N SER A 35 -31.93 20.66 12.66
CA SER A 35 -30.85 20.27 11.79
C SER A 35 -31.15 18.83 11.40
N ALA A 36 -31.81 18.66 10.26
CA ALA A 36 -31.91 17.34 9.64
C ALA A 36 -30.50 16.71 9.68
N PRO A 37 -30.36 15.45 10.09
CA PRO A 37 -29.11 14.76 9.84
C PRO A 37 -28.99 14.75 8.32
N SER A 38 -28.16 15.62 7.77
CA SER A 38 -27.64 15.41 6.44
C SER A 38 -26.90 14.09 6.57
N THR A 39 -27.60 13.00 6.26
CA THR A 39 -27.04 11.68 6.13
C THR A 39 -25.95 11.87 5.11
N GLN A 40 -24.72 12.11 5.58
CA GLN A 40 -23.56 12.21 4.74
C GLN A 40 -23.50 10.85 4.08
N LEU A 41 -24.02 10.77 2.86
CA LEU A 41 -23.89 9.63 1.98
C LEU A 41 -22.40 9.46 1.79
N SER A 42 -21.77 8.71 2.71
CA SER A 42 -20.41 8.27 2.53
C SER A 42 -20.49 7.35 1.32
N MET A 43 -20.16 7.89 0.14
CA MET A 43 -20.14 7.12 -1.08
C MET A 43 -19.00 6.10 -0.91
N ILE A 44 -19.38 4.91 -0.45
CA ILE A 44 -18.47 3.81 -0.30
C ILE A 44 -18.03 3.40 -1.70
N SER A 45 -16.72 3.37 -1.95
CA SER A 45 -16.20 2.78 -3.18
C SER A 45 -16.65 1.31 -3.25
N HIS A 46 -17.61 1.05 -4.14
CA HIS A 46 -18.09 -0.29 -4.47
C HIS A 46 -17.05 -0.99 -5.37
N ARG A 47 -16.99 -2.34 -5.30
CA ARG A 47 -16.04 -3.19 -6.07
C ARG A 47 -14.54 -2.94 -5.80
N LYS A 48 -14.11 -2.90 -4.53
CA LYS A 48 -12.67 -2.88 -4.18
C LYS A 48 -11.98 -4.22 -4.48
N GLY A 49 -11.42 -4.35 -5.68
CA GLY A 49 -10.80 -5.59 -6.19
C GLY A 49 -9.37 -5.89 -5.69
N PHE A 50 -8.70 -4.95 -5.01
CA PHE A 50 -7.33 -5.14 -4.52
C PHE A 50 -7.20 -4.77 -3.04
N LYS A 51 -6.24 -5.40 -2.35
CA LYS A 51 -5.98 -5.15 -0.92
C LYS A 51 -5.01 -3.99 -0.77
N LYS A 52 -5.36 -3.00 0.07
CA LYS A 52 -4.53 -1.79 0.30
C LYS A 52 -3.27 -2.06 1.15
N LEU A 53 -3.23 -3.15 1.92
CA LEU A 53 -2.09 -3.57 2.77
C LEU A 53 -1.56 -2.51 3.76
N GLY A 54 -2.34 -1.46 4.03
CA GLY A 54 -1.90 -0.32 4.87
C GLY A 54 -0.76 0.50 4.26
N LYS A 55 -0.56 0.45 2.94
CA LYS A 55 0.52 1.16 2.23
C LYS A 55 -0.01 2.04 1.09
N PRO A 56 0.63 3.19 0.80
CA PRO A 56 0.36 3.98 -0.41
C PRO A 56 0.66 3.16 -1.67
N ALA A 57 0.20 3.63 -2.83
CA ALA A 57 0.23 2.87 -4.07
C ALA A 57 1.65 2.44 -4.48
N ASP A 58 2.62 3.34 -4.37
CA ASP A 58 4.00 3.10 -4.81
C ASP A 58 4.69 2.04 -3.94
N GLN A 59 4.62 2.21 -2.62
CA GLN A 59 5.17 1.25 -1.66
C GLN A 59 4.49 -0.12 -1.78
N ARG A 60 3.17 -0.14 -2.02
CA ARG A 60 2.43 -1.39 -2.22
C ARG A 60 2.89 -2.11 -3.49
N LYS A 61 3.08 -1.38 -4.59
CA LYS A 61 3.59 -1.94 -5.85
C LYS A 61 4.97 -2.55 -5.64
N ALA A 62 5.89 -1.82 -5.01
CA ALA A 62 7.23 -2.31 -4.70
C ALA A 62 7.21 -3.58 -3.84
N LEU A 63 6.39 -3.60 -2.77
CA LEU A 63 6.25 -4.78 -1.91
C LEU A 63 5.76 -6.01 -2.68
N LEU A 64 4.75 -5.85 -3.54
CA LEU A 64 4.19 -6.97 -4.32
C LEU A 64 5.19 -7.48 -5.35
N ARG A 65 5.92 -6.57 -6.03
CA ARG A 65 7.00 -6.94 -6.96
C ARG A 65 8.11 -7.73 -6.27
N ALA A 66 8.53 -7.28 -5.09
CA ALA A 66 9.55 -7.97 -4.29
C ALA A 66 9.08 -9.37 -3.92
N LEU A 67 7.90 -9.49 -3.30
CA LEU A 67 7.36 -10.79 -2.89
C LEU A 67 7.15 -11.75 -4.07
N THR A 68 6.69 -11.26 -5.23
CA THR A 68 6.56 -12.08 -6.45
C THR A 68 7.92 -12.61 -6.90
N THR A 69 8.94 -11.74 -6.96
CA THR A 69 10.30 -12.10 -7.38
C THR A 69 10.90 -13.15 -6.44
N GLU A 70 10.81 -12.92 -5.13
CA GLU A 70 11.33 -13.85 -4.13
C GLU A 70 10.57 -15.20 -4.18
N THR A 71 9.25 -15.18 -4.40
CA THR A 71 8.45 -16.43 -4.44
C THR A 71 8.88 -17.30 -5.61
N ILE A 72 9.18 -16.69 -6.76
CA ILE A 72 9.66 -17.41 -7.94
C ILE A 72 11.10 -17.92 -7.71
N ARG A 73 11.95 -17.10 -7.09
CA ARG A 73 13.35 -17.45 -6.80
C ARG A 73 13.48 -18.65 -5.86
N HIS A 74 12.72 -18.65 -4.77
CA HIS A 74 12.85 -19.68 -3.74
C HIS A 74 11.79 -20.78 -3.82
N GLY A 75 10.73 -20.59 -4.61
CA GLY A 75 9.59 -21.50 -4.71
C GLY A 75 8.67 -21.52 -3.49
N ARG A 76 9.14 -21.11 -2.30
CA ARG A 76 8.38 -21.13 -1.04
C ARG A 76 8.76 -19.96 -0.13
N ILE A 77 7.77 -19.23 0.38
CA ILE A 77 7.98 -18.08 1.29
C ILE A 77 6.96 -18.08 2.43
N LYS A 78 7.43 -17.79 3.64
CA LYS A 78 6.57 -17.53 4.80
C LYS A 78 6.29 -16.02 4.94
N THR A 79 5.01 -15.66 4.97
CA THR A 79 4.54 -14.27 4.97
C THR A 79 3.21 -14.16 5.73
N THR A 80 2.59 -12.99 5.79
CA THR A 80 1.26 -12.85 6.40
C THR A 80 0.18 -13.30 5.44
N LEU A 81 -0.93 -13.83 5.96
CA LEU A 81 -2.05 -14.35 5.17
C LEU A 81 -2.59 -13.33 4.15
N VAL A 82 -2.67 -12.06 4.57
CA VAL A 82 -3.18 -10.98 3.72
C VAL A 82 -2.22 -10.69 2.56
N ARG A 83 -0.91 -10.69 2.81
CA ARG A 83 0.11 -10.50 1.78
C ARG A 83 0.15 -11.69 0.82
N ALA A 84 0.14 -12.92 1.34
CA ALA A 84 0.14 -14.14 0.52
C ALA A 84 -1.04 -14.16 -0.47
N ARG A 85 -2.26 -13.85 0.01
CA ARG A 85 -3.46 -13.78 -0.85
C ARG A 85 -3.36 -12.69 -1.92
N ALA A 86 -2.72 -11.56 -1.63
CA ALA A 86 -2.51 -10.49 -2.60
C ALA A 86 -1.46 -10.86 -3.66
N VAL A 87 -0.35 -11.48 -3.23
CA VAL A 87 0.77 -11.87 -4.10
C VAL A 87 0.37 -12.98 -5.07
N ARG A 88 -0.51 -13.90 -4.66
CA ARG A 88 -1.01 -15.00 -5.49
C ARG A 88 -1.41 -14.56 -6.91
N LYS A 89 -2.21 -13.49 -7.03
CA LYS A 89 -2.64 -12.96 -8.34
C LYS A 89 -1.45 -12.58 -9.24
N HIS A 90 -0.42 -11.98 -8.66
CA HIS A 90 0.74 -11.51 -9.41
C HIS A 90 1.66 -12.67 -9.82
N VAL A 91 1.88 -13.63 -8.92
CA VAL A 91 2.70 -14.82 -9.24
C VAL A 91 2.00 -15.68 -10.29
N ASP A 92 0.69 -15.93 -10.14
CA ASP A 92 -0.08 -16.71 -11.11
C ASP A 92 0.00 -16.08 -12.52
N HIS A 93 -0.09 -14.74 -12.59
CA HIS A 93 0.06 -14.02 -13.85
C HIS A 93 1.47 -14.11 -14.46
N MET A 94 2.54 -14.06 -13.64
CA MET A 94 3.90 -14.21 -14.16
C MET A 94 4.14 -15.61 -14.75
N ILE A 95 3.58 -16.65 -14.13
CA ILE A 95 3.69 -18.03 -14.64
C ILE A 95 2.89 -18.20 -15.94
N GLU A 96 1.71 -17.59 -16.02
CA GLU A 96 0.91 -17.56 -17.25
C GLU A 96 1.65 -16.89 -18.42
N LEU A 97 2.34 -15.77 -18.16
CA LEU A 97 3.21 -15.13 -19.15
C LEU A 97 4.38 -16.03 -19.55
N GLY A 98 4.99 -16.72 -18.59
CA GLY A 98 6.06 -17.69 -18.84
C GLY A 98 5.62 -18.84 -19.75
N LYS A 99 4.44 -19.40 -19.49
CA LYS A 99 3.83 -20.47 -20.31
C LYS A 99 3.54 -20.03 -21.74
N ARG A 100 3.21 -18.74 -21.95
CA ARG A 100 2.92 -18.19 -23.28
C ARG A 100 4.16 -18.07 -24.17
N GLY A 101 5.33 -17.74 -23.59
CA GLY A 101 6.59 -17.70 -24.33
C GLY A 101 6.84 -16.49 -25.26
N ASP A 102 5.82 -15.67 -25.56
CA ASP A 102 5.95 -14.54 -26.49
C ASP A 102 6.98 -13.48 -26.08
N LEU A 103 7.57 -12.78 -27.06
CA LEU A 103 8.43 -11.61 -26.82
C LEU A 103 7.71 -10.51 -26.04
N HIS A 104 6.42 -10.29 -26.32
CA HIS A 104 5.60 -9.32 -25.60
C HIS A 104 5.43 -9.72 -24.13
N ALA A 105 5.15 -11.00 -23.86
CA ALA A 105 5.02 -11.53 -22.51
C ALA A 105 6.34 -11.39 -21.72
N ARG A 106 7.48 -11.64 -22.37
CA ARG A 106 8.80 -11.45 -21.76
C ARG A 106 9.06 -9.98 -21.36
N ARG A 107 8.68 -9.02 -22.22
CA ARG A 107 8.79 -7.58 -21.90
C ARG A 107 7.90 -7.18 -20.72
N GLN A 108 6.68 -7.71 -20.64
CA GLN A 108 5.78 -7.48 -19.52
C GLN A 108 6.36 -8.02 -18.20
N ALA A 109 6.90 -9.25 -18.22
CA ALA A 109 7.54 -9.85 -17.05
C ALA A 109 8.77 -9.06 -16.58
N MET A 110 9.62 -8.60 -17.51
CA MET A 110 10.78 -7.73 -17.22
C MET A 110 10.38 -6.37 -16.63
N GLY A 111 9.21 -5.84 -16.98
CA GLY A 111 8.68 -4.62 -16.37
C GLY A 111 8.24 -4.79 -14.92
N TRP A 112 7.94 -6.03 -14.49
CA TRP A 112 7.46 -6.34 -13.15
C TRP A 112 8.56 -6.89 -12.23
N MET A 113 9.29 -7.92 -12.65
CA MET A 113 10.34 -8.54 -11.84
C MET A 113 11.60 -7.67 -11.77
N TYR A 114 12.40 -7.82 -10.71
CA TYR A 114 13.65 -7.06 -10.56
C TYR A 114 14.85 -7.73 -11.26
N ASP A 115 14.85 -9.06 -11.31
CA ASP A 115 15.97 -9.86 -11.81
C ASP A 115 15.69 -10.38 -13.21
N LYS A 116 16.56 -10.02 -14.16
CA LYS A 116 16.45 -10.44 -15.57
C LYS A 116 16.76 -11.93 -15.74
N GLN A 117 17.75 -12.46 -15.02
CA GLN A 117 18.16 -13.86 -15.13
C GLN A 117 17.04 -14.78 -14.68
N LEU A 118 16.35 -14.40 -13.60
CA LEU A 118 15.20 -15.15 -13.10
C LEU A 118 14.03 -15.18 -14.09
N VAL A 119 13.84 -14.11 -14.88
CA VAL A 119 12.84 -14.11 -15.95
C VAL A 119 13.22 -15.14 -17.02
N HIS A 120 14.49 -15.20 -17.44
CA HIS A 120 14.92 -16.18 -18.42
C HIS A 120 14.68 -17.62 -17.94
N SER A 121 15.12 -17.96 -16.72
CA SER A 121 14.89 -19.28 -16.14
C SER A 121 13.42 -19.63 -15.97
N LEU A 122 12.56 -18.64 -15.64
CA LEU A 122 11.12 -18.86 -15.55
C LEU A 122 10.51 -19.23 -16.90
N PHE A 123 10.91 -18.58 -17.99
CA PHE A 123 10.39 -18.87 -19.33
C PHE A 123 10.87 -20.22 -19.88
N GLU A 124 12.04 -20.69 -19.45
CA GLU A 124 12.55 -22.02 -19.78
C GLU A 124 11.83 -23.11 -18.98
N ALA A 125 11.64 -22.94 -17.67
CA ALA A 125 11.09 -23.98 -16.80
C ALA A 125 9.54 -24.03 -16.74
N ALA A 126 8.86 -22.89 -16.94
CA ALA A 126 7.40 -22.83 -16.84
C ALA A 126 6.61 -23.71 -17.83
N PRO A 127 6.95 -23.80 -19.13
CA PRO A 127 6.19 -24.61 -20.07
C PRO A 127 6.23 -26.08 -19.68
N ASP A 128 7.38 -26.62 -19.31
CA ASP A 128 7.54 -28.02 -18.93
C ASP A 128 6.83 -28.34 -17.60
N ARG A 129 6.96 -27.47 -16.59
CA ARG A 129 6.40 -27.71 -15.26
C ARG A 129 4.88 -27.52 -15.18
N TYR A 130 4.30 -26.63 -15.98
CA TYR A 130 2.89 -26.23 -15.89
C TYR A 130 2.10 -26.40 -17.20
N ALA A 131 2.58 -27.24 -18.13
CA ALA A 131 1.94 -27.55 -19.40
C ALA A 131 0.45 -27.87 -19.25
N ASP A 132 0.13 -28.82 -18.36
CA ASP A 132 -1.23 -29.37 -18.24
C ASP A 132 -2.14 -28.54 -17.33
N ARG A 133 -1.58 -27.61 -16.55
CA ARG A 133 -2.33 -26.85 -15.55
C ARG A 133 -2.88 -25.56 -16.14
N ASN A 134 -4.21 -25.41 -16.11
CA ASN A 134 -4.88 -24.15 -16.46
C ASN A 134 -5.18 -23.32 -15.20
N GLY A 135 -4.13 -22.66 -14.68
CA GLY A 135 -4.25 -21.73 -13.55
C GLY A 135 -4.11 -22.34 -12.16
N GLY A 136 -4.05 -21.46 -11.15
CA GLY A 136 -3.85 -21.86 -9.75
C GLY A 136 -2.49 -22.47 -9.49
N TYR A 137 -1.42 -21.74 -9.85
CA TYR A 137 -0.04 -22.21 -9.74
C TYR A 137 0.53 -22.06 -8.33
N CYS A 138 -0.06 -21.18 -7.52
CA CYS A 138 0.33 -21.00 -6.12
C CYS A 138 -0.65 -21.66 -5.16
N ARG A 139 -0.11 -22.27 -4.11
CA ARG A 139 -0.85 -22.68 -2.91
C ARG A 139 -0.55 -21.74 -1.75
N VAL A 140 -1.57 -21.44 -0.94
CA VAL A 140 -1.42 -20.65 0.30
C VAL A 140 -1.83 -21.52 1.48
N LEU A 141 -0.84 -21.93 2.27
CA LEU A 141 -1.02 -22.72 3.49
C LEU A 141 -1.04 -21.80 4.70
N ARG A 142 -1.98 -22.01 5.63
CA ARG A 142 -2.01 -21.23 6.89
C ARG A 142 -1.06 -21.86 7.90
N THR A 143 -0.42 -21.03 8.72
CA THR A 143 0.52 -21.46 9.76
C THR A 143 0.09 -20.87 11.10
N VAL A 144 0.79 -21.23 12.18
CA VAL A 144 0.64 -20.60 13.50
C VAL A 144 0.79 -19.08 13.38
N ALA A 145 -0.02 -18.35 14.16
CA ALA A 145 0.11 -16.91 14.25
C ALA A 145 1.47 -16.53 14.83
N ARG A 146 1.97 -15.36 14.44
CA ARG A 146 3.23 -14.84 14.99
C ARG A 146 3.04 -14.45 16.46
N GLN A 147 4.00 -14.83 17.30
CA GLN A 147 4.03 -14.43 18.71
C GLN A 147 4.30 -12.92 18.82
N GLY A 148 3.60 -12.24 19.72
CA GLY A 148 3.69 -10.80 19.94
C GLY A 148 2.53 -10.03 19.32
N ASP A 149 2.40 -10.02 18.00
CA ASP A 149 1.37 -9.24 17.29
C ASP A 149 0.16 -10.07 16.81
N ASN A 150 0.15 -11.37 17.09
CA ASN A 150 -0.88 -12.34 16.68
C ASN A 150 -1.21 -12.26 15.17
N ALA A 151 -0.23 -11.88 14.34
CA ALA A 151 -0.44 -11.79 12.92
C ALA A 151 -0.65 -13.18 12.31
N LYS A 152 -1.76 -13.36 11.58
CA LYS A 152 -2.06 -14.61 10.86
C LYS A 152 -1.00 -14.85 9.78
N MET A 153 -0.17 -15.86 9.98
CA MET A 153 0.88 -16.24 9.04
C MET A 153 0.38 -17.25 8.01
N ALA A 154 1.04 -17.26 6.85
CA ALA A 154 0.81 -18.21 5.78
C ALA A 154 2.10 -18.45 5.00
N ILE A 155 2.21 -19.62 4.41
CA ILE A 155 3.26 -19.99 3.48
C ILE A 155 2.66 -19.95 2.08
N ILE A 156 3.30 -19.23 1.15
CA ILE A 156 3.01 -19.30 -0.27
C ILE A 156 4.02 -20.23 -0.92
N GLU A 157 3.55 -21.19 -1.70
CA GLU A 157 4.38 -22.18 -2.40
C GLU A 157 3.91 -22.36 -3.85
N LEU A 158 4.88 -22.59 -4.74
CA LEU A 158 4.64 -23.00 -6.12
C LEU A 158 4.34 -24.51 -6.15
N VAL A 159 3.31 -24.88 -6.92
CA VAL A 159 2.87 -26.27 -7.09
C VAL A 159 3.78 -27.05 -8.03
#